data_AF-B7APD5-F1
#
_entry.id   AF-B7APD5-F1
#
_cell.length_a   1.000
_cell.length_b   1.000
_cell.length_c   1.000
_cell.angle_alpha   90.00
_cell.angle_beta   90.00
_cell.angle_gamma   90.00
#
_symmetry.space_group_name_H-M   'P 1'
#
loop_
_entity.id
_entity.type
_entity.pdbx_description
1 polymer ?
#
loop_
_entity_poly.entity_id
_entity_poly.type
_entity_poly.pdbx_seq_one_letter_code
_entity_poly.pdbx_strand_id
1 'polypeptide(L)'
;MLRSLHGTYYLIPTGQDIAMHRNAIKLNDTGLIIWDAITNGIPMDKIPSVIRQRLTADGIDMSSVSDEELSDDAYTFIRSLICQSALVTAECTDSRLHSGSTDSLSFDACYKIGGLTTGFIGCTDCLDISLEDFRTDIPNGAVDQLWRLCPLIDMPEFDGRMIIHTVQLELFESGGWYVMTFPSNRHLLMCRITTDGTAAEFFFYDHRDMPEARTELFYGLRNAFLVAAQQHGMFALHSASIKYNGYALLFCGQSGTGKSTHTAFWHELFGTPYLNGDINLTGIEDGVAYVYGIPWCGTSGIYTTDRVPVGTITLLRQASDNHVSIPSPDSAQLLVAQRMISPTWCIPLADMNLDYAGRLQDCCHILKLSCTASPDAARVMKAYIDNVRIGGITADA
;
A
#
# COMPACT_ATOMS: atom_id res chain seq x y z
N MET A 1 5.53 8.79 31.94
CA MET A 1 5.20 9.93 32.84
C MET A 1 6.32 10.97 32.88
N LEU A 2 6.03 12.26 32.63
CA LEU A 2 7.04 13.34 32.72
C LEU A 2 7.37 13.72 34.18
N ARG A 3 8.66 13.81 34.52
CA ARG A 3 9.18 14.26 35.82
C ARG A 3 10.45 15.09 35.68
N SER A 4 10.59 16.13 36.48
CA SER A 4 11.86 16.84 36.67
C SER A 4 12.64 16.18 37.81
N LEU A 5 13.86 15.72 37.52
CA LEU A 5 14.79 15.16 38.48
C LEU A 5 16.07 16.02 38.46
N HIS A 6 16.34 16.71 39.56
CA HIS A 6 17.50 17.61 39.69
C HIS A 6 17.63 18.62 38.53
N GLY A 7 16.51 19.19 38.07
CA GLY A 7 16.49 20.18 36.99
C GLY A 7 16.59 19.59 35.58
N THR A 8 16.72 18.27 35.44
CA THR A 8 16.64 17.57 34.15
C THR A 8 15.28 16.89 34.00
N TYR A 9 14.64 17.04 32.85
CA TYR A 9 13.36 16.40 32.57
C TYR A 9 13.54 14.98 32.03
N TYR A 10 12.73 14.07 32.53
CA TYR A 10 12.69 12.67 32.12
C TYR A 10 11.26 12.23 31.84
N LEU A 11 11.08 11.45 30.78
CA LEU A 11 9.92 10.58 30.62
C LEU A 11 10.25 9.26 31.31
N ILE A 12 9.67 9.07 32.49
CA ILE A 12 9.85 7.88 33.29
C ILE A 12 8.79 6.85 32.86
N PRO A 13 9.19 5.63 32.49
CA PRO A 13 8.26 4.54 32.18
C PRO A 13 7.42 4.20 33.40
N THR A 14 6.17 3.80 33.19
CA THR A 14 5.25 3.41 34.26
C THR A 14 4.44 2.19 33.85
N GLY A 15 4.02 1.36 34.80
CA GLY A 15 3.18 0.19 34.51
C GLY A 15 3.89 -0.83 33.61
N GLN A 16 3.25 -1.20 32.50
CA GLN A 16 3.73 -2.21 31.54
C GLN A 16 5.12 -1.88 30.98
N ASP A 17 5.45 -0.60 30.83
CA ASP A 17 6.77 -0.17 30.34
C ASP A 17 7.92 -0.60 31.27
N ILE A 18 7.70 -0.63 32.59
CA ILE A 18 8.68 -1.11 33.56
C ILE A 18 8.84 -2.63 33.44
N ALA A 19 7.74 -3.36 33.24
CA ALA A 19 7.76 -4.81 33.04
C ALA A 19 8.49 -5.21 31.74
N MET A 20 8.44 -4.35 30.72
CA MET A 20 9.19 -4.50 29.47
C MET A 20 10.64 -4.00 29.55
N HIS A 21 11.15 -3.68 30.74
CA HIS A 21 12.52 -3.17 30.96
C HIS A 21 12.87 -1.90 30.13
N ARG A 22 11.88 -1.03 29.87
CA ARG A 22 12.13 0.22 29.14
C ARG A 22 12.89 1.22 30.01
N ASN A 23 13.73 2.02 29.36
CA ASN A 23 14.55 3.03 30.04
C ASN A 23 13.82 4.37 30.12
N ALA A 24 14.16 5.17 31.12
CA ALA A 24 13.73 6.56 31.18
C ALA A 24 14.39 7.38 30.06
N ILE A 25 13.60 8.20 29.38
CA ILE A 25 14.07 9.08 28.31
C ILE A 25 14.43 10.41 28.91
N LYS A 26 15.69 10.82 28.79
CA LYS A 26 16.11 12.17 29.14
C LYS A 26 15.65 13.14 28.06
N LEU A 27 14.92 14.18 28.44
CA LEU A 27 14.53 15.26 27.55
C LEU A 27 15.53 16.40 27.62
N ASN A 28 15.93 16.92 26.46
CA ASN A 28 16.52 18.25 26.34
C ASN A 28 15.40 19.31 26.25
N ASP A 29 15.76 20.59 26.22
CA ASP A 29 14.79 21.69 26.23
C ASP A 29 13.85 21.64 25.01
N THR A 30 14.39 21.34 23.82
CA THR A 30 13.60 21.12 22.60
C THR A 30 12.62 19.96 22.75
N GLY A 31 13.06 18.81 23.29
CA GLY A 31 12.21 17.64 23.53
C GLY A 31 11.10 17.91 24.56
N LEU A 32 11.37 18.74 25.57
CA LEU A 32 10.34 19.18 26.52
C LEU A 32 9.29 20.07 25.84
N ILE A 33 9.73 20.98 24.96
CA ILE A 33 8.84 21.84 24.18
C ILE A 33 7.93 21.01 23.27
N ILE A 34 8.51 20.04 22.57
CA ILE A 34 7.77 19.14 21.67
C ILE A 34 6.78 18.29 22.48
N TRP A 35 7.22 17.68 23.59
CA TRP A 35 6.36 16.91 24.47
C TRP A 35 5.14 17.72 24.95
N ASP A 36 5.38 18.92 25.48
CA ASP A 36 4.33 19.79 25.96
C ASP A 36 3.36 20.19 24.83
N ALA A 37 3.88 20.54 23.64
CA ALA A 37 3.05 20.86 22.49
C ALA A 37 2.13 19.69 22.09
N ILE A 38 2.66 18.46 22.02
CA ILE A 38 1.87 17.26 21.69
C ILE A 38 0.80 17.00 22.75
N THR A 39 1.16 17.03 24.03
CA THR A 39 0.20 16.75 25.11
C THR A 39 -0.91 17.80 25.23
N ASN A 40 -0.66 19.03 24.77
CA ASN A 40 -1.68 20.08 24.69
C ASN A 40 -2.44 20.08 23.34
N GLY A 41 -2.24 19.07 22.49
CA GLY A 41 -2.94 18.92 21.23
C GLY A 41 -2.56 19.97 20.18
N ILE A 42 -1.36 20.55 20.27
CA ILE A 42 -0.88 21.49 19.27
C ILE A 42 -0.66 20.75 17.95
N PRO A 43 -1.27 21.23 16.84
CA PRO A 43 -0.98 20.72 15.52
C PRO A 43 0.51 20.84 15.22
N MET A 44 1.09 19.76 14.75
CA MET A 44 2.53 19.69 14.63
C MET A 44 3.14 20.57 13.52
N ASP A 45 2.38 20.94 12.50
CA ASP A 45 2.76 22.01 11.55
C ASP A 45 3.07 23.33 12.28
N LYS A 46 2.49 23.51 13.48
CA LYS A 46 2.78 24.64 14.37
C LYS A 46 3.89 24.35 15.37
N ILE A 47 4.35 23.11 15.53
CA ILE A 47 5.43 22.79 16.46
C ILE A 47 6.75 23.49 16.12
N PRO A 48 7.20 23.59 14.86
CA PRO A 48 8.36 24.41 14.52
C PRO A 48 8.23 25.85 15.02
N SER A 49 7.04 26.44 14.86
CA SER A 49 6.78 27.80 15.34
C SER A 49 6.79 27.89 16.87
N VAL A 50 6.29 26.88 17.58
CA VAL A 50 6.32 26.80 19.06
C VAL A 50 7.76 26.61 19.56
N ILE A 51 8.55 25.74 18.92
CA ILE A 51 9.97 25.54 19.23
C ILE A 51 10.72 26.86 19.06
N ARG A 52 10.58 27.51 17.90
CA ARG A 52 11.25 28.79 17.62
C ARG A 52 10.83 29.86 18.63
N GLN A 53 9.53 30.01 18.89
CA GLN A 53 9.03 31.00 19.83
C GLN A 53 9.61 30.80 21.25
N ARG A 54 9.64 29.56 21.75
CA ARG A 54 10.14 29.25 23.09
C ARG A 54 11.66 29.39 23.19
N LEU A 55 12.40 28.83 22.24
CA LEU A 55 13.87 28.93 22.25
C LEU A 55 14.36 30.37 22.06
N THR A 56 13.71 31.18 21.22
CA THR A 56 14.04 32.60 21.10
C THR A 56 13.68 33.40 22.36
N ALA A 57 12.59 33.06 23.06
CA ALA A 57 12.27 33.67 24.35
C ALA A 57 13.33 33.35 25.43
N ASP A 58 13.98 32.19 25.33
CA ASP A 58 15.10 31.78 26.19
C ASP A 58 16.46 32.34 25.73
N GLY A 59 16.49 33.21 24.72
CA GLY A 59 17.68 33.91 24.24
C GLY A 59 18.54 33.13 23.24
N ILE A 60 18.01 32.03 22.68
CA ILE A 60 18.69 31.23 21.65
C ILE A 60 18.40 31.83 20.27
N ASP A 61 19.46 32.09 19.51
CA ASP A 61 19.34 32.56 18.12
C ASP A 61 18.91 31.41 17.21
N MET A 62 17.69 31.50 16.69
CA MET A 62 17.08 30.52 15.79
C MET A 62 17.01 31.03 14.34
N SER A 63 17.68 32.14 14.02
CA SER A 63 17.61 32.77 12.68
C SER A 63 18.22 31.93 11.57
N SER A 64 19.16 31.03 11.90
CA SER A 64 19.81 30.12 10.94
C SER A 64 19.13 28.76 10.80
N VAL A 65 18.15 28.43 11.65
CA VAL A 65 17.50 27.11 11.69
C VAL A 65 16.20 27.15 10.89
N SER A 66 16.09 26.30 9.86
CA SER A 66 14.90 26.25 9.01
C SER A 66 13.70 25.57 9.72
N ASP A 67 12.48 25.83 9.23
CA ASP A 67 11.29 25.10 9.72
C ASP A 67 11.33 23.61 9.40
N GLU A 68 12.08 23.23 8.36
CA GLU A 68 12.33 21.85 7.96
C GLU A 68 13.22 21.12 8.98
N GLU A 69 14.32 21.76 9.43
CA GLU A 69 15.20 21.20 10.46
C GLU A 69 14.45 21.00 11.79
N LEU A 70 13.62 21.98 12.19
CA LEU A 70 12.80 21.88 13.40
C LEU A 70 11.72 20.80 13.29
N SER A 71 11.14 20.62 12.10
CA SER A 71 10.20 19.53 11.82
C SER A 71 10.89 18.17 11.91
N ASP A 72 12.09 18.01 11.35
CA ASP A 72 12.87 16.77 11.41
C ASP A 72 13.28 16.43 12.85
N ASP A 73 13.65 17.43 13.66
CA ASP A 73 13.93 17.24 15.09
C ASP A 73 12.68 16.82 15.89
N ALA A 74 11.55 17.51 15.66
CA ALA A 74 10.27 17.17 16.28
C ALA A 74 9.82 15.75 15.92
N TYR A 75 9.97 15.39 14.65
CA TYR A 75 9.70 14.06 14.13
C TYR A 75 10.59 13.00 14.77
N THR A 76 11.91 13.23 14.79
CA THR A 76 12.89 12.29 15.36
C THR A 76 12.58 12.02 16.84
N PHE A 77 12.22 13.07 17.56
CA PHE A 77 11.82 12.98 18.94
C PHE A 77 10.53 12.17 19.13
N ILE A 78 9.45 12.50 18.41
CA ILE A 78 8.17 11.78 18.47
C ILE A 78 8.34 10.32 18.12
N ARG A 79 9.11 10.05 17.09
CA ARG A 79 9.40 8.69 16.68
C ARG A 79 10.18 7.94 17.75
N SER A 80 11.17 8.56 18.37
CA SER A 80 11.84 8.01 19.55
C SER A 80 10.84 7.69 20.67
N LEU A 81 9.86 8.57 20.89
CA LEU A 81 8.81 8.32 21.89
C LEU A 81 7.88 7.18 21.49
N ILE A 82 7.49 7.06 20.22
CA ILE A 82 6.67 5.97 19.68
C ILE A 82 7.40 4.64 19.78
N CYS A 83 8.65 4.58 19.30
CA CYS A 83 9.50 3.38 19.41
C CYS A 83 9.73 2.96 20.87
N GLN A 84 9.66 3.92 21.80
CA GLN A 84 9.80 3.69 23.23
C GLN A 84 8.45 3.64 23.97
N SER A 85 7.30 3.64 23.26
CA SER A 85 5.93 3.63 23.80
C SER A 85 5.64 4.72 24.85
N ALA A 86 6.39 5.83 24.82
CA ALA A 86 6.22 6.96 25.73
C ALA A 86 5.10 7.93 25.30
N LEU A 87 4.72 7.92 24.01
CA LEU A 87 3.51 8.55 23.47
C LEU A 87 2.44 7.47 23.26
N VAL A 88 1.89 6.96 24.36
CA VAL A 88 0.76 6.04 24.32
C VAL A 88 -0.23 6.49 25.38
N THR A 89 -1.37 7.00 24.94
CA THR A 89 -2.54 7.19 25.81
C THR A 89 -3.79 6.73 25.09
N ALA A 90 -3.89 5.43 24.81
CA ALA A 90 -5.19 4.78 24.71
C ALA A 90 -5.01 3.27 24.89
N GLU A 91 -5.62 2.71 25.94
CA GLU A 91 -6.15 1.36 25.80
C GLU A 91 -7.11 1.41 24.61
N CYS A 92 -6.78 0.69 23.52
CA CYS A 92 -7.63 0.60 22.34
C CYS A 92 -8.92 -0.15 22.72
N THR A 93 -9.84 0.58 23.36
CA THR A 93 -11.20 0.18 23.69
C THR A 93 -12.16 0.83 22.71
N ASP A 94 -11.81 0.92 21.42
CA ASP A 94 -12.79 1.37 20.43
C ASP A 94 -13.78 0.22 20.17
N SER A 95 -14.84 0.23 20.98
CA SER A 95 -16.04 -0.59 20.84
C SER A 95 -16.69 -0.51 19.45
N ARG A 96 -16.32 0.46 18.59
CA ARG A 96 -16.78 0.55 17.19
C ARG A 96 -16.21 -0.50 16.25
N LEU A 97 -15.14 -1.20 16.63
CA LEU A 97 -14.65 -2.39 15.91
C LEU A 97 -15.43 -3.65 16.28
N HIS A 98 -16.17 -3.64 17.39
CA HIS A 98 -16.91 -4.78 17.92
C HIS A 98 -18.42 -4.59 17.95
N SER A 99 -18.90 -3.37 17.74
CA SER A 99 -20.32 -3.13 17.55
C SER A 99 -20.66 -3.39 16.09
N GLY A 100 -21.20 -4.58 15.81
CA GLY A 100 -22.12 -4.80 14.69
C GLY A 100 -23.41 -3.96 14.82
N SER A 101 -23.32 -2.74 15.35
CA SER A 101 -24.40 -1.77 15.41
C SER A 101 -24.37 -0.97 14.10
N THR A 102 -25.37 -1.28 13.29
CA THR A 102 -25.82 -0.60 12.08
C THR A 102 -26.36 0.81 12.34
N ASP A 103 -25.64 1.62 13.12
CA ASP A 103 -25.79 3.07 13.02
C ASP A 103 -25.00 3.50 11.79
N SER A 104 -25.66 4.18 10.85
CA SER A 104 -25.11 4.52 9.53
C SER A 104 -23.76 5.22 9.65
N LEU A 105 -22.66 4.49 9.45
CA LEU A 105 -21.33 5.07 9.34
C LEU A 105 -21.34 6.04 8.15
N SER A 106 -21.24 7.33 8.44
CA SER A 106 -21.06 8.35 7.41
C SER A 106 -19.60 8.35 6.99
N PHE A 107 -19.34 8.07 5.71
CA PHE A 107 -18.00 8.15 5.13
C PHE A 107 -17.72 9.55 4.60
N ASP A 108 -16.50 10.03 4.77
CA ASP A 108 -16.02 11.30 4.19
C ASP A 108 -15.78 11.15 2.67
N ALA A 109 -15.42 9.94 2.24
CA ALA A 109 -15.37 9.55 0.83
C ALA A 109 -15.66 8.05 0.65
N CYS A 110 -16.10 7.69 -0.54
CA CYS A 110 -16.37 6.32 -0.94
C CYS A 110 -15.77 6.04 -2.31
N TYR A 111 -15.22 4.85 -2.48
CA TYR A 111 -14.53 4.42 -3.69
C TYR A 111 -15.01 3.05 -4.16
N LYS A 112 -15.01 2.83 -5.48
CA LYS A 112 -15.17 1.51 -6.09
C LYS A 112 -13.91 1.17 -6.88
N ILE A 113 -12.98 0.47 -6.25
CA ILE A 113 -11.67 0.13 -6.80
C ILE A 113 -11.63 -1.35 -7.11
N GLY A 114 -11.31 -1.71 -8.35
CA GLY A 114 -11.29 -3.11 -8.76
C GLY A 114 -12.64 -3.83 -8.66
N GLY A 115 -13.76 -3.10 -8.54
CA GLY A 115 -15.08 -3.68 -8.26
C GLY A 115 -15.42 -3.79 -6.78
N LEU A 116 -14.44 -3.67 -5.87
CA LEU A 116 -14.64 -3.63 -4.42
C LEU A 116 -14.97 -2.21 -3.96
N THR A 117 -15.86 -2.12 -2.99
CA THR A 117 -16.30 -0.89 -2.37
C THR A 117 -15.50 -0.59 -1.11
N THR A 118 -15.05 0.66 -1.00
CA THR A 118 -14.26 1.12 0.13
C THR A 118 -14.85 2.40 0.70
N GLY A 119 -15.10 2.41 2.01
CA GLY A 119 -15.50 3.61 2.75
C GLY A 119 -14.28 4.23 3.42
N PHE A 120 -14.10 5.54 3.31
CA PHE A 120 -13.01 6.27 3.94
C PHE A 120 -13.54 7.25 4.99
N ILE A 121 -12.94 7.22 6.18
CA ILE A 121 -13.20 8.14 7.28
C ILE A 121 -11.89 8.84 7.63
N GLY A 122 -11.90 10.17 7.56
CA GLY A 122 -10.73 11.00 7.79
C GLY A 122 -10.65 12.15 6.81
N CYS A 123 -9.54 12.89 6.88
CA CYS A 123 -9.33 14.01 5.98
C CYS A 123 -9.07 13.52 4.54
N THR A 124 -9.84 14.00 3.57
CA THR A 124 -9.69 13.59 2.17
C THR A 124 -8.58 14.35 1.44
N ASP A 125 -8.19 15.56 1.89
CA ASP A 125 -7.13 16.34 1.23
C ASP A 125 -5.74 15.69 1.24
N CYS A 126 -5.52 14.68 2.09
CA CYS A 126 -4.27 13.89 2.13
C CYS A 126 -4.28 12.68 1.17
N LEU A 127 -5.37 12.44 0.45
CA LEU A 127 -5.47 11.36 -0.51
C LEU A 127 -4.84 11.74 -1.85
N ASP A 128 -4.31 10.74 -2.55
CA ASP A 128 -3.81 10.93 -3.90
C ASP A 128 -4.98 11.21 -4.88
N ILE A 129 -4.77 12.15 -5.80
CA ILE A 129 -5.80 12.60 -6.74
C ILE A 129 -6.31 11.46 -7.64
N SER A 130 -5.49 10.44 -7.90
CA SER A 130 -5.88 9.27 -8.70
C SER A 130 -7.05 8.47 -8.10
N LEU A 131 -7.31 8.59 -6.79
CA LEU A 131 -8.45 7.96 -6.15
C LEU A 131 -9.80 8.59 -6.57
N GLU A 132 -9.80 9.86 -6.99
CA GLU A 132 -11.04 10.54 -7.42
C GLU A 132 -11.66 9.90 -8.67
N ASP A 133 -10.84 9.29 -9.54
CA ASP A 133 -11.33 8.54 -10.71
C ASP A 133 -12.15 7.29 -10.33
N PHE A 134 -12.01 6.83 -9.07
CA PHE A 134 -12.72 5.67 -8.53
C PHE A 134 -13.82 6.07 -7.54
N ARG A 135 -14.12 7.37 -7.41
CA ARG A 135 -15.12 7.86 -6.46
C ARG A 135 -16.52 7.36 -6.84
N THR A 136 -17.29 6.97 -5.83
CA THR A 136 -18.67 6.48 -6.01
C THR A 136 -19.54 6.86 -4.82
N ASP A 137 -20.86 6.84 -5.01
CA ASP A 137 -21.81 6.87 -3.90
C ASP A 137 -22.12 5.43 -3.44
N ILE A 138 -22.27 5.22 -2.12
CA ILE A 138 -22.61 3.92 -1.52
C ILE A 138 -23.89 4.08 -0.69
N PRO A 139 -25.08 3.80 -1.27
CA PRO A 139 -26.37 4.19 -0.69
C PRO A 139 -26.73 3.53 0.65
N ASN A 140 -26.09 2.41 1.01
CA ASN A 140 -26.45 1.61 2.18
C ASN A 140 -25.36 1.57 3.27
N GLY A 141 -24.24 2.28 3.08
CA GLY A 141 -23.13 2.31 4.04
C GLY A 141 -22.34 1.00 4.20
N ALA A 142 -22.77 -0.11 3.56
CA ALA A 142 -22.03 -1.36 3.53
C ALA A 142 -20.90 -1.27 2.50
N VAL A 143 -19.68 -1.54 2.95
CA VAL A 143 -18.45 -1.51 2.14
C VAL A 143 -17.70 -2.81 2.32
N ASP A 144 -16.95 -3.24 1.30
CA ASP A 144 -16.08 -4.42 1.38
C ASP A 144 -14.88 -4.16 2.31
N GLN A 145 -14.39 -2.91 2.34
CA GLN A 145 -13.34 -2.49 3.26
C GLN A 145 -13.56 -1.07 3.80
N LEU A 146 -13.40 -0.89 5.11
CA LEU A 146 -13.34 0.43 5.76
C LEU A 146 -11.90 0.90 5.91
N TRP A 147 -11.59 2.14 5.51
CA TRP A 147 -10.33 2.82 5.78
C TRP A 147 -10.56 3.96 6.76
N ARG A 148 -9.80 3.98 7.84
CA ARG A 148 -9.86 5.05 8.84
C ARG A 148 -8.49 5.71 9.01
N LEU A 149 -8.43 7.02 8.80
CA LEU A 149 -7.27 7.82 9.14
C LEU A 149 -7.30 8.14 10.64
N CYS A 150 -6.29 7.72 11.38
CA CYS A 150 -6.19 7.89 12.83
C CYS A 150 -5.08 8.90 13.18
N PRO A 151 -5.32 9.82 14.13
CA PRO A 151 -4.27 10.72 14.61
C PRO A 151 -3.22 9.94 15.43
N LEU A 152 -1.98 10.44 15.46
CA LEU A 152 -0.87 9.76 16.14
C LEU A 152 -1.05 9.64 17.66
N ILE A 153 -1.86 10.51 18.29
CA ILE A 153 -2.11 10.47 19.74
C ILE A 153 -2.84 9.20 20.18
N ASP A 154 -3.58 8.57 19.26
CA ASP A 154 -4.36 7.37 19.51
C ASP A 154 -3.59 6.08 19.14
N MET A 155 -2.26 6.15 19.01
CA MET A 155 -1.47 5.00 18.58
C MET A 155 -1.60 3.84 19.59
N PRO A 156 -2.11 2.68 19.17
CA PRO A 156 -2.36 1.56 20.05
C PRO A 156 -1.06 0.82 20.40
N GLU A 157 -0.98 0.38 21.66
CA GLU A 157 -0.09 -0.73 22.01
C GLU A 157 -0.58 -2.03 21.36
N PHE A 158 0.36 -2.85 20.93
CA PHE A 158 0.09 -4.20 20.47
C PHE A 158 1.23 -5.12 20.88
N ASP A 159 0.89 -6.38 21.15
CA ASP A 159 1.85 -7.48 21.27
C ASP A 159 1.53 -8.47 20.17
N GLY A 160 2.54 -8.84 19.37
CA GLY A 160 2.31 -9.57 18.14
C GLY A 160 3.51 -10.39 17.71
N ARG A 161 3.24 -11.45 16.96
CA ARG A 161 4.27 -12.28 16.33
C ARG A 161 4.82 -11.53 15.12
N MET A 162 6.11 -11.23 15.12
CA MET A 162 6.80 -10.66 13.97
C MET A 162 6.83 -11.67 12.80
N ILE A 163 6.43 -11.21 11.61
CA ILE A 163 6.41 -11.97 10.35
C ILE A 163 7.51 -11.47 9.40
N ILE A 164 7.59 -10.15 9.20
CA ILE A 164 8.58 -9.51 8.32
C ILE A 164 9.36 -8.48 9.13
N HIS A 165 10.67 -8.42 8.92
CA HIS A 165 11.52 -7.38 9.48
C HIS A 165 12.53 -6.93 8.42
N THR A 166 12.37 -5.68 7.98
CA THR A 166 13.26 -5.00 7.04
C THR A 166 13.43 -3.55 7.47
N VAL A 167 14.39 -2.84 6.88
CA VAL A 167 14.58 -1.40 7.17
C VAL A 167 13.42 -0.52 6.74
N GLN A 168 12.57 -0.99 5.82
CA GLN A 168 11.43 -0.24 5.27
C GLN A 168 10.09 -0.64 5.91
N LEU A 169 9.95 -1.90 6.32
CA LEU A 169 8.70 -2.49 6.78
C LEU A 169 8.98 -3.52 7.88
N GLU A 170 8.23 -3.41 8.97
CA GLU A 170 8.05 -4.50 9.92
C GLU A 170 6.57 -4.89 9.92
N LEU A 171 6.28 -6.19 9.91
CA LEU A 171 4.93 -6.73 9.89
C LEU A 171 4.76 -7.69 11.07
N PHE A 172 3.67 -7.52 11.81
CA PHE A 172 3.28 -8.35 12.93
C PHE A 172 1.88 -8.90 12.71
N GLU A 173 1.60 -10.04 13.33
CA GLU A 173 0.24 -10.55 13.52
C GLU A 173 -0.11 -10.46 15.02
N SER A 174 -1.21 -9.77 15.33
CA SER A 174 -1.65 -9.50 16.70
C SER A 174 -3.18 -9.47 16.76
N GLY A 175 -3.78 -10.37 17.53
CA GLY A 175 -5.20 -10.28 17.91
C GLY A 175 -6.21 -10.14 16.76
N GLY A 176 -5.98 -10.80 15.61
CA GLY A 176 -6.85 -10.66 14.42
C GLY A 176 -6.49 -9.48 13.51
N TRP A 177 -5.30 -8.89 13.71
CA TRP A 177 -4.76 -7.80 12.89
C TRP A 177 -3.40 -8.15 12.32
N TYR A 178 -3.19 -7.70 11.09
CA TYR A 178 -1.87 -7.45 10.53
C TYR A 178 -1.46 -6.03 10.88
N VAL A 179 -0.36 -5.88 11.61
CA VAL A 179 0.18 -4.57 12.02
C VAL A 179 1.46 -4.30 11.27
N MET A 180 1.44 -3.30 10.40
CA MET A 180 2.59 -2.83 9.64
C MET A 180 3.15 -1.56 10.27
N THR A 181 4.43 -1.55 10.60
CA THR A 181 5.16 -0.33 10.95
C THR A 181 6.12 0.01 9.81
N PHE A 182 6.36 1.30 9.60
CA PHE A 182 7.20 1.78 8.49
C PHE A 182 8.38 2.58 9.01
N PRO A 183 9.50 1.93 9.39
CA PRO A 183 10.67 2.63 9.92
C PRO A 183 11.33 3.60 8.92
N SER A 184 10.99 3.58 7.63
CA SER A 184 11.55 4.57 6.69
C SER A 184 10.61 5.76 6.44
N ASN A 185 9.35 5.67 6.85
CA ASN A 185 8.32 6.67 6.53
C ASN A 185 8.29 7.81 7.56
N ARG A 186 8.05 9.03 7.08
CA ARG A 186 7.94 10.24 7.91
C ARG A 186 6.51 10.55 8.36
N HIS A 187 5.52 10.11 7.61
CA HIS A 187 4.12 10.50 7.81
C HIS A 187 3.24 9.31 8.20
N LEU A 188 3.25 8.22 7.41
CA LEU A 188 2.53 7.00 7.76
C LEU A 188 3.40 6.11 8.65
N LEU A 189 3.13 6.10 9.95
CA LEU A 189 3.97 5.38 10.92
C LEU A 189 3.52 3.94 11.11
N MET A 190 2.20 3.71 11.12
CA MET A 190 1.61 2.39 11.29
C MET A 190 0.33 2.24 10.49
N CYS A 191 0.11 1.03 9.98
CA CYS A 191 -1.15 0.58 9.42
C CYS A 191 -1.57 -0.70 10.13
N ARG A 192 -2.81 -0.80 10.60
CA ARG A 192 -3.39 -2.05 11.09
C ARG A 192 -4.51 -2.48 10.16
N ILE A 193 -4.51 -3.73 9.72
CA ILE A 193 -5.50 -4.29 8.79
C ILE A 193 -6.09 -5.53 9.45
N THR A 194 -7.41 -5.66 9.51
CA THR A 194 -8.04 -6.89 10.02
C THR A 194 -7.62 -8.08 9.16
N THR A 195 -7.45 -9.26 9.76
CA THR A 195 -7.02 -10.45 9.01
C THR A 195 -8.04 -10.90 7.97
N ASP A 196 -9.31 -10.53 8.13
CA ASP A 196 -10.38 -10.73 7.15
C ASP A 196 -10.47 -9.61 6.09
N GLY A 197 -9.61 -8.60 6.17
CA GLY A 197 -9.51 -7.51 5.21
C GLY A 197 -10.63 -6.47 5.27
N THR A 198 -11.61 -6.61 6.16
CA THR A 198 -12.81 -5.74 6.20
C THR A 198 -12.55 -4.33 6.74
N ALA A 199 -11.46 -4.10 7.49
CA ALA A 199 -11.12 -2.78 8.00
C ALA A 199 -9.62 -2.54 8.08
N ALA A 200 -9.22 -1.27 7.92
CA ALA A 200 -7.86 -0.82 8.11
C ALA A 200 -7.80 0.56 8.76
N GLU A 201 -6.79 0.75 9.61
CA GLU A 201 -6.51 1.98 10.34
C GLU A 201 -5.11 2.47 10.00
N PHE A 202 -5.00 3.76 9.66
CA PHE A 202 -3.77 4.40 9.22
C PHE A 202 -3.37 5.46 10.24
N PHE A 203 -2.37 5.16 11.06
CA PHE A 203 -1.80 6.09 12.03
C PHE A 203 -0.85 7.01 11.31
N PHE A 204 -1.42 8.14 10.91
CA PHE A 204 -0.84 9.03 9.94
C PHE A 204 -0.63 10.40 10.56
N TYR A 205 0.53 10.95 10.23
CA TYR A 205 0.90 12.27 10.62
C TYR A 205 0.52 13.28 9.54
N ASP A 206 -0.47 14.10 9.87
CA ASP A 206 -1.13 15.01 8.94
C ASP A 206 -0.22 16.18 8.52
N HIS A 207 0.37 16.03 7.33
CA HIS A 207 0.96 17.10 6.54
C HIS A 207 0.38 17.09 5.13
N ARG A 208 -0.91 17.44 5.01
CA ARG A 208 -1.65 17.53 3.73
C ARG A 208 -0.93 18.29 2.61
N ASP A 209 -0.06 19.24 2.95
CA ASP A 209 0.69 20.06 2.00
C ASP A 209 1.97 19.39 1.46
N MET A 210 2.37 18.24 2.01
CA MET A 210 3.61 17.54 1.63
C MET A 210 3.32 16.37 0.65
N PRO A 211 3.91 16.37 -0.56
CA PRO A 211 3.75 15.28 -1.53
C PRO A 211 4.15 13.90 -0.99
N GLU A 212 5.17 13.84 -0.13
CA GLU A 212 5.67 12.63 0.50
C GLU A 212 4.60 12.00 1.41
N ALA A 213 3.88 12.83 2.18
CA ALA A 213 2.82 12.38 3.08
C ALA A 213 1.68 11.70 2.30
N ARG A 214 1.25 12.31 1.19
CA ARG A 214 0.22 11.72 0.31
C ARG A 214 0.70 10.40 -0.30
N THR A 215 1.95 10.37 -0.75
CA THR A 215 2.58 9.18 -1.34
C THR A 215 2.65 8.02 -0.35
N GLU A 216 3.09 8.27 0.89
CA GLU A 216 3.16 7.25 1.93
C GLU A 216 1.78 6.70 2.30
N LEU A 217 0.78 7.59 2.46
CA LEU A 217 -0.59 7.17 2.72
C LEU A 217 -1.14 6.35 1.55
N PHE A 218 -0.92 6.78 0.30
CA PHE A 218 -1.36 6.08 -0.89
C PHE A 218 -0.83 4.64 -0.99
N TYR A 219 0.43 4.41 -0.61
CA TYR A 219 1.00 3.06 -0.52
C TYR A 219 0.51 2.27 0.70
N GLY A 220 0.20 2.94 1.82
CA GLY A 220 -0.50 2.34 2.95
C GLY A 220 -1.87 1.79 2.56
N LEU A 221 -2.68 2.63 1.91
CA LEU A 221 -4.01 2.28 1.41
C LEU A 221 -3.93 1.10 0.43
N ARG A 222 -2.92 1.07 -0.44
CA ARG A 222 -2.64 -0.09 -1.30
C ARG A 222 -2.50 -1.37 -0.50
N ASN A 223 -1.68 -1.37 0.54
CA ASN A 223 -1.41 -2.57 1.32
C ASN A 223 -2.70 -3.10 1.99
N ALA A 224 -3.54 -2.21 2.52
CA ALA A 224 -4.85 -2.57 3.04
C ALA A 224 -5.77 -3.14 1.95
N PHE A 225 -5.86 -2.45 0.81
CA PHE A 225 -6.65 -2.90 -0.33
C PHE A 225 -6.26 -4.29 -0.80
N LEU A 226 -4.96 -4.59 -0.89
CA LEU A 226 -4.47 -5.88 -1.36
C LEU A 226 -4.84 -7.04 -0.43
N VAL A 227 -4.97 -6.77 0.89
CA VAL A 227 -5.50 -7.77 1.83
C VAL A 227 -6.98 -8.04 1.53
N ALA A 228 -7.81 -6.98 1.40
CA ALA A 228 -9.23 -7.14 1.07
C ALA A 228 -9.42 -7.85 -0.29
N ALA A 229 -8.70 -7.40 -1.31
CA ALA A 229 -8.75 -7.99 -2.65
C ALA A 229 -8.49 -9.50 -2.62
N GLN A 230 -7.48 -9.95 -1.88
CA GLN A 230 -7.16 -11.37 -1.76
C GLN A 230 -8.29 -12.18 -1.08
N GLN A 231 -8.94 -11.62 -0.06
CA GLN A 231 -10.09 -12.25 0.60
C GLN A 231 -11.30 -12.37 -0.36
N HIS A 232 -11.40 -11.49 -1.34
CA HIS A 232 -12.40 -11.53 -2.42
C HIS A 232 -11.93 -12.33 -3.65
N GLY A 233 -10.82 -13.08 -3.55
CA GLY A 233 -10.32 -13.92 -4.64
C GLY A 233 -9.69 -13.14 -5.80
N MET A 234 -9.28 -11.90 -5.54
CA MET A 234 -8.59 -11.02 -6.49
C MET A 234 -7.12 -10.84 -6.09
N PHE A 235 -6.22 -10.86 -7.06
CA PHE A 235 -4.78 -10.90 -6.81
C PHE A 235 -4.04 -9.87 -7.66
N ALA A 236 -3.08 -9.17 -7.07
CA ALA A 236 -2.30 -8.17 -7.76
C ALA A 236 -1.03 -8.77 -8.35
N LEU A 237 -0.80 -8.55 -9.64
CA LEU A 237 0.38 -8.97 -10.39
C LEU A 237 1.26 -7.76 -10.73
N HIS A 238 2.54 -7.84 -10.39
CA HIS A 238 3.53 -6.85 -10.82
C HIS A 238 3.84 -7.03 -12.32
N SER A 239 3.19 -6.20 -13.12
CA SER A 239 3.14 -6.31 -14.58
C SER A 239 2.74 -4.98 -15.22
N ALA A 240 3.15 -4.78 -16.47
CA ALA A 240 2.62 -3.70 -17.30
C ALA A 240 1.63 -4.31 -18.30
N SER A 241 0.54 -3.60 -18.61
CA SER A 241 -0.54 -4.13 -19.43
C SER A 241 -1.01 -3.17 -20.51
N ILE A 242 -1.45 -3.76 -21.62
CA ILE A 242 -2.01 -3.06 -22.78
C ILE A 242 -3.29 -3.75 -23.24
N LYS A 243 -4.12 -3.03 -23.99
CA LYS A 243 -5.30 -3.59 -24.65
C LYS A 243 -4.99 -3.91 -26.11
N TYR A 244 -5.21 -5.16 -26.52
CA TYR A 244 -5.07 -5.60 -27.90
C TYR A 244 -6.21 -6.54 -28.28
N ASN A 245 -6.90 -6.25 -29.39
CA ASN A 245 -8.06 -7.01 -29.89
C ASN A 245 -9.14 -7.30 -28.82
N GLY A 246 -9.40 -6.33 -27.94
CA GLY A 246 -10.41 -6.45 -26.87
C GLY A 246 -9.92 -7.13 -25.59
N TYR A 247 -8.72 -7.69 -25.58
CA TYR A 247 -8.14 -8.39 -24.43
C TYR A 247 -6.98 -7.62 -23.80
N ALA A 248 -6.75 -7.84 -22.52
CA ALA A 248 -5.58 -7.37 -21.81
C ALA A 248 -4.40 -8.33 -22.04
N LEU A 249 -3.26 -7.77 -22.44
CA LEU A 249 -1.98 -8.48 -22.48
C LEU A 249 -1.14 -7.99 -21.30
N LEU A 250 -0.84 -8.87 -20.37
CA LEU A 250 -0.03 -8.56 -19.19
C LEU A 250 1.41 -9.03 -19.42
N PHE A 251 2.37 -8.12 -19.22
CA PHE A 251 3.80 -8.41 -19.32
C PHE A 251 4.44 -8.33 -17.94
N CYS A 252 4.82 -9.49 -17.42
CA CYS A 252 5.43 -9.68 -16.12
C CYS A 252 6.95 -9.80 -16.26
N GLY A 253 7.71 -9.28 -15.30
CA GLY A 253 9.17 -9.35 -15.32
C GLY A 253 9.75 -8.82 -14.02
N GLN A 254 11.00 -9.17 -13.72
CA GLN A 254 11.71 -8.54 -12.59
C GLN A 254 11.78 -7.03 -12.82
N SER A 255 11.97 -6.27 -11.74
CA SER A 255 12.27 -4.85 -11.89
C SER A 255 13.52 -4.70 -12.77
N GLY A 256 13.48 -3.79 -13.75
CA GLY A 256 14.55 -3.61 -14.72
C GLY A 256 14.57 -4.57 -15.92
N THR A 257 13.69 -5.58 -16.00
CA THR A 257 13.65 -6.50 -17.18
C THR A 257 13.08 -5.85 -18.45
N GLY A 258 12.51 -4.64 -18.35
CA GLY A 258 12.03 -3.88 -19.51
C GLY A 258 10.52 -3.99 -19.80
N LYS A 259 9.67 -4.22 -18.79
CA LYS A 259 8.20 -4.26 -18.94
C LYS A 259 7.66 -3.01 -19.65
N SER A 260 7.99 -1.83 -19.13
CA SER A 260 7.56 -0.54 -19.70
C SER A 260 8.15 -0.29 -21.09
N THR A 261 9.40 -0.73 -21.32
CA THR A 261 10.01 -0.68 -22.66
C THR A 261 9.25 -1.56 -23.65
N HIS A 262 8.84 -2.76 -23.24
CA HIS A 262 8.11 -3.67 -24.11
C HIS A 262 6.72 -3.11 -24.44
N THR A 263 5.97 -2.62 -23.45
CA THR A 263 4.65 -2.01 -23.71
C THR A 263 4.76 -0.72 -24.54
N ALA A 264 5.85 0.05 -24.40
CA ALA A 264 6.15 1.18 -25.29
C ALA A 264 6.31 0.76 -26.75
N PHE A 265 7.02 -0.34 -27.04
CA PHE A 265 7.10 -0.85 -28.41
C PHE A 265 5.73 -1.23 -28.98
N TRP A 266 4.85 -1.84 -28.18
CA TRP A 266 3.50 -2.15 -28.64
C TRP A 266 2.68 -0.89 -28.94
N HIS A 267 2.80 0.13 -28.09
CA HIS A 267 2.16 1.42 -28.30
C HIS A 267 2.65 2.11 -29.59
N GLU A 268 3.97 2.22 -29.75
CA GLU A 268 4.59 2.89 -30.91
C GLU A 268 4.36 2.15 -32.22
N LEU A 269 4.44 0.82 -32.23
CA LEU A 269 4.34 0.02 -33.45
C LEU A 269 2.90 -0.29 -33.86
N PHE A 270 2.00 -0.47 -32.88
CA PHE A 270 0.67 -1.03 -33.12
C PHE A 270 -0.46 -0.15 -32.56
N GLY A 271 -0.16 0.98 -31.92
CA GLY A 271 -1.16 1.90 -31.39
C GLY A 271 -2.00 1.32 -30.26
N THR A 272 -1.46 0.36 -29.49
CA THR A 272 -2.21 -0.27 -28.40
C THR A 272 -2.38 0.70 -27.21
N PRO A 273 -3.60 0.85 -26.66
CA PRO A 273 -3.81 1.58 -25.41
C PRO A 273 -3.15 0.88 -24.23
N TYR A 274 -2.59 1.65 -23.31
CA TYR A 274 -2.15 1.14 -22.01
C TYR A 274 -3.35 0.88 -21.09
N LEU A 275 -3.21 -0.10 -20.19
CA LEU A 275 -4.19 -0.39 -19.14
C LEU A 275 -3.64 -0.08 -17.75
N ASN A 276 -2.45 -0.58 -17.39
CA ASN A 276 -1.74 -0.19 -16.17
C ASN A 276 -0.22 -0.36 -16.36
N GLY A 277 0.58 0.55 -15.82
CA GLY A 277 2.04 0.55 -15.99
C GLY A 277 2.85 -0.31 -15.01
N ASP A 278 2.26 -0.81 -13.91
CA ASP A 278 3.03 -1.45 -12.83
C ASP A 278 2.30 -2.57 -12.07
N ILE A 279 1.06 -2.34 -11.63
CA ILE A 279 0.30 -3.28 -10.80
C ILE A 279 -1.03 -3.56 -11.47
N ASN A 280 -1.30 -4.82 -11.79
CA ASN A 280 -2.56 -5.23 -12.38
C ASN A 280 -3.31 -6.11 -11.39
N LEU A 281 -4.48 -5.67 -10.94
CA LEU A 281 -5.39 -6.50 -10.15
C LEU A 281 -6.12 -7.45 -11.08
N THR A 282 -6.05 -8.75 -10.81
CA THR A 282 -6.73 -9.78 -11.58
C THR A 282 -7.69 -10.59 -10.74
N GLY A 283 -8.74 -11.11 -11.36
CA GLY A 283 -9.78 -11.92 -10.72
C GLY A 283 -10.43 -12.82 -11.76
N ILE A 284 -11.16 -13.85 -11.31
CA ILE A 284 -11.85 -14.78 -12.21
C ILE A 284 -13.35 -14.70 -11.90
N GLU A 285 -14.14 -14.31 -12.89
CA GLU A 285 -15.59 -14.26 -12.85
C GLU A 285 -16.15 -15.22 -13.91
N ASP A 286 -17.01 -16.16 -13.53
CA ASP A 286 -17.67 -17.10 -14.43
C ASP A 286 -16.71 -17.82 -15.41
N GLY A 287 -15.52 -18.19 -14.93
CA GLY A 287 -14.48 -18.86 -15.71
C GLY A 287 -13.66 -17.96 -16.63
N VAL A 288 -13.90 -16.64 -16.62
CA VAL A 288 -13.14 -15.65 -17.39
C VAL A 288 -12.23 -14.86 -16.45
N ALA A 289 -10.94 -14.80 -16.77
CA ALA A 289 -10.00 -13.95 -16.06
C ALA A 289 -10.16 -12.49 -16.54
N TYR A 290 -10.18 -11.56 -15.60
CA TYR A 290 -10.23 -10.12 -15.86
C TYR A 290 -9.06 -9.41 -15.19
N VAL A 291 -8.62 -8.32 -15.81
CA VAL A 291 -7.86 -7.27 -15.15
C VAL A 291 -8.81 -6.13 -14.82
N TYR A 292 -8.67 -5.57 -13.62
CA TYR A 292 -9.53 -4.50 -13.11
C TYR A 292 -8.74 -3.23 -12.92
N GLY A 293 -9.40 -2.10 -13.18
CA GLY A 293 -8.88 -0.78 -12.91
C GLY A 293 -8.57 -0.56 -11.43
N ILE A 294 -7.34 -0.10 -11.16
CA ILE A 294 -6.87 0.29 -9.83
C ILE A 294 -5.97 1.53 -9.97
N PRO A 295 -5.91 2.42 -8.95
CA PRO A 295 -5.13 3.66 -9.04
C PRO A 295 -3.61 3.41 -8.93
N TRP A 296 -3.20 2.27 -8.36
CA TRP A 296 -1.78 1.97 -8.15
C TRP A 296 -1.10 1.53 -9.44
N CYS A 297 -0.23 2.39 -9.97
CA CYS A 297 0.48 2.20 -11.24
C CYS A 297 1.98 2.57 -11.18
N GLY A 298 2.56 2.54 -9.99
CA GLY A 298 3.95 2.94 -9.75
C GLY A 298 4.21 4.39 -10.16
N THR A 299 5.37 4.66 -10.75
CA THR A 299 5.74 6.01 -11.22
C THR A 299 5.25 6.33 -12.63
N SER A 300 4.52 5.41 -13.27
CA SER A 300 4.09 5.58 -14.67
C SER A 300 3.00 6.63 -14.84
N GLY A 301 2.13 6.80 -13.83
CA GLY A 301 0.90 7.59 -13.95
C GLY A 301 -0.13 6.98 -14.90
N ILE A 302 0.05 5.72 -15.31
CA ILE A 302 -0.80 5.03 -16.30
C ILE A 302 -1.66 3.99 -15.60
N TYR A 303 -2.95 4.23 -15.52
CA TYR A 303 -3.97 3.29 -15.09
C TYR A 303 -5.28 3.48 -15.89
N THR A 304 -6.19 2.53 -15.74
CA THR A 304 -7.56 2.60 -16.25
C THR A 304 -8.53 2.37 -15.10
N THR A 305 -9.77 2.83 -15.25
CA THR A 305 -10.91 2.48 -14.39
C THR A 305 -11.68 1.27 -14.94
N ASP A 306 -11.41 0.86 -16.18
CA ASP A 306 -12.14 -0.21 -16.86
C ASP A 306 -11.74 -1.60 -16.38
N ARG A 307 -12.65 -2.56 -16.59
CA ARG A 307 -12.37 -3.99 -16.49
C ARG A 307 -12.21 -4.58 -17.90
N VAL A 308 -11.16 -5.37 -18.12
CA VAL A 308 -10.83 -5.95 -19.44
C VAL A 308 -10.53 -7.45 -19.30
N PRO A 309 -11.07 -8.33 -20.16
CA PRO A 309 -10.75 -9.77 -20.09
C PRO A 309 -9.27 -10.01 -20.38
N VAL A 310 -8.63 -10.88 -19.62
CA VAL A 310 -7.21 -11.22 -19.78
C VAL A 310 -7.05 -12.20 -20.92
N GLY A 311 -6.20 -11.82 -21.88
CA GLY A 311 -5.85 -12.69 -22.99
C GLY A 311 -4.61 -13.53 -22.70
N THR A 312 -3.53 -12.87 -22.27
CA THR A 312 -2.25 -13.52 -22.01
C THR A 312 -1.55 -12.92 -20.80
N ILE A 313 -0.87 -13.77 -20.04
CA ILE A 313 0.14 -13.38 -19.05
C ILE A 313 1.50 -13.82 -19.57
N THR A 314 2.36 -12.86 -19.90
CA THR A 314 3.65 -13.11 -20.55
C THR A 314 4.80 -12.80 -19.59
N LEU A 315 5.58 -13.81 -19.26
CA LEU A 315 6.78 -13.72 -18.43
C LEU A 315 7.98 -13.34 -19.30
N LEU A 316 8.45 -12.09 -19.16
CA LEU A 316 9.60 -11.56 -19.87
C LEU A 316 10.92 -12.09 -19.27
N ARG A 317 11.84 -12.43 -20.16
CA ARG A 317 13.22 -12.80 -19.83
C ARG A 317 14.17 -12.19 -20.86
N GLN A 318 15.23 -11.54 -20.41
CA GLN A 318 16.27 -11.05 -21.32
C GLN A 318 17.04 -12.22 -21.94
N ALA A 319 17.25 -12.15 -23.26
CA ALA A 319 17.97 -13.15 -24.04
C ALA A 319 18.65 -12.51 -25.28
N SER A 320 19.49 -13.29 -25.96
CA SER A 320 20.17 -12.90 -27.20
C SER A 320 19.25 -12.93 -28.44
N ASP A 321 18.13 -13.63 -28.35
CA ASP A 321 17.19 -13.88 -29.43
C ASP A 321 15.74 -13.78 -28.93
N ASN A 322 14.82 -13.50 -29.85
CA ASN A 322 13.40 -13.34 -29.57
C ASN A 322 12.66 -14.65 -29.84
N HIS A 323 12.09 -15.30 -28.81
CA HIS A 323 11.22 -16.45 -28.99
C HIS A 323 10.17 -16.58 -27.88
N VAL A 324 9.00 -17.09 -28.26
CA VAL A 324 7.92 -17.42 -27.32
C VAL A 324 7.96 -18.90 -26.99
N SER A 325 7.79 -19.24 -25.72
CA SER A 325 7.65 -20.62 -25.25
C SER A 325 6.51 -20.74 -24.24
N ILE A 326 5.95 -21.93 -24.12
CA ILE A 326 4.92 -22.24 -23.13
C ILE A 326 5.62 -22.96 -21.95
N PRO A 327 5.58 -22.42 -20.72
CA PRO A 327 6.06 -23.14 -19.56
C PRO A 327 5.25 -24.41 -19.30
N SER A 328 5.85 -25.41 -18.64
CA SER A 328 5.08 -26.51 -18.06
C SER A 328 4.08 -25.98 -17.01
N PRO A 329 2.96 -26.67 -16.75
CA PRO A 329 1.91 -26.13 -15.88
C PRO A 329 2.37 -25.77 -14.46
N ASP A 330 3.25 -26.60 -13.87
CA ASP A 330 3.87 -26.36 -12.57
C ASP A 330 4.77 -25.11 -12.60
N SER A 331 5.59 -24.96 -13.65
CA SER A 331 6.44 -23.79 -13.85
C SER A 331 5.61 -22.53 -14.08
N ALA A 332 4.49 -22.63 -14.80
CA ALA A 332 3.60 -21.52 -15.07
C ALA A 332 2.98 -20.99 -13.76
N GLN A 333 2.40 -21.89 -12.97
CA GLN A 333 1.81 -21.61 -11.66
C GLN A 333 2.82 -20.92 -10.74
N LEU A 334 4.00 -21.54 -10.57
CA LEU A 334 5.03 -21.00 -9.69
C LEU A 334 5.53 -19.62 -10.15
N LEU A 335 5.81 -19.47 -11.44
CA LEU A 335 6.35 -18.21 -11.97
C LEU A 335 5.33 -17.06 -11.92
N VAL A 336 4.04 -17.34 -12.09
CA VAL A 336 3.00 -16.32 -11.94
C VAL A 336 2.80 -15.97 -10.47
N ALA A 337 2.75 -16.94 -9.57
CA ALA A 337 2.68 -16.69 -8.13
C ALA A 337 3.87 -15.84 -7.63
N GLN A 338 5.08 -16.09 -8.13
CA GLN A 338 6.29 -15.29 -7.84
C GLN A 338 6.24 -13.83 -8.35
N ARG A 339 5.24 -13.49 -9.18
CA ARG A 339 5.00 -12.11 -9.67
C ARG A 339 3.83 -11.45 -8.99
N MET A 340 3.10 -12.16 -8.12
CA MET A 340 2.07 -11.56 -7.31
C MET A 340 2.69 -10.68 -6.24
N ILE A 341 2.03 -9.56 -5.96
CA ILE A 341 2.35 -8.69 -4.82
C ILE A 341 1.25 -8.76 -3.76
N SER A 342 0.22 -9.59 -3.97
CA SER A 342 -0.75 -9.95 -2.95
C SER A 342 -0.05 -10.59 -1.74
N PRO A 343 -0.58 -10.41 -0.52
CA PRO A 343 0.02 -10.93 0.70
C PRO A 343 0.37 -12.43 0.63
N THR A 344 1.58 -12.77 1.09
CA THR A 344 2.09 -14.15 1.25
C THR A 344 2.71 -14.35 2.64
N TRP A 345 2.10 -13.73 3.65
CA TRP A 345 2.69 -13.59 5.00
C TRP A 345 2.61 -14.86 5.85
N CYS A 346 1.69 -15.75 5.53
CA CYS A 346 1.53 -17.06 6.15
C CYS A 346 1.17 -18.11 5.11
N ILE A 347 1.23 -19.39 5.49
CA ILE A 347 0.96 -20.52 4.59
C ILE A 347 -0.41 -20.38 3.91
N PRO A 348 -1.54 -20.11 4.60
CA PRO A 348 -2.83 -19.93 3.95
C PRO A 348 -2.84 -18.86 2.84
N LEU A 349 -2.22 -17.70 3.09
CA LEU A 349 -2.15 -16.62 2.10
C LEU A 349 -1.25 -17.02 0.92
N ALA A 350 -0.15 -17.72 1.16
CA ALA A 350 0.72 -18.24 0.10
C ALA A 350 0.00 -19.30 -0.76
N ASP A 351 -0.75 -20.20 -0.14
CA ASP A 351 -1.54 -21.22 -0.82
C ASP A 351 -2.62 -20.57 -1.70
N MET A 352 -3.31 -19.53 -1.20
CA MET A 352 -4.27 -18.76 -2.01
C MET A 352 -3.64 -18.19 -3.30
N ASN A 353 -2.42 -17.65 -3.22
CA ASN A 353 -1.72 -17.14 -4.41
C ASN A 353 -1.37 -18.26 -5.39
N LEU A 354 -0.88 -19.40 -4.88
CA LEU A 354 -0.54 -20.56 -5.70
C LEU A 354 -1.78 -21.15 -6.38
N ASP A 355 -2.86 -21.35 -5.64
CA ASP A 355 -4.12 -21.88 -6.16
C ASP A 355 -4.72 -20.96 -7.23
N TYR A 356 -4.70 -19.65 -6.99
CA TYR A 356 -5.14 -18.67 -7.98
C TYR A 356 -4.27 -18.68 -9.25
N ALA A 357 -2.94 -18.74 -9.12
CA ALA A 357 -2.04 -18.89 -10.25
C ALA A 357 -2.30 -20.20 -11.04
N GLY A 358 -2.73 -21.26 -10.35
CA GLY A 358 -3.18 -22.51 -10.96
C GLY A 358 -4.39 -22.28 -11.84
N ARG A 359 -5.45 -21.69 -11.27
CA ARG A 359 -6.73 -21.40 -11.96
C ARG A 359 -6.57 -20.46 -13.16
N LEU A 360 -5.63 -19.52 -13.12
CA LEU A 360 -5.36 -18.61 -14.25
C LEU A 360 -4.98 -19.35 -15.55
N GLN A 361 -4.37 -20.54 -15.45
CA GLN A 361 -3.99 -21.35 -16.61
C GLN A 361 -5.18 -21.87 -17.39
N ASP A 362 -6.32 -22.06 -16.72
CA ASP A 362 -7.55 -22.51 -17.36
C ASP A 362 -8.28 -21.36 -18.08
N CYS A 363 -7.95 -20.11 -17.73
CA CYS A 363 -8.66 -18.92 -18.19
C CYS A 363 -7.89 -18.11 -19.24
N CYS A 364 -6.55 -18.17 -19.25
CA CYS A 364 -5.71 -17.36 -20.14
C CYS A 364 -4.40 -18.06 -20.50
N HIS A 365 -3.74 -17.59 -21.57
CA HIS A 365 -2.46 -18.16 -21.98
C HIS A 365 -1.31 -17.62 -21.13
N ILE A 366 -0.62 -18.51 -20.41
CA ILE A 366 0.62 -18.17 -19.70
C ILE A 366 1.81 -18.48 -20.61
N LEU A 367 2.58 -17.44 -20.95
CA LEU A 367 3.65 -17.50 -21.93
C LEU A 367 4.98 -17.05 -21.33
N LYS A 368 6.09 -17.47 -21.93
CA LYS A 368 7.42 -16.93 -21.69
C LYS A 368 7.92 -16.27 -22.97
N LEU A 369 8.35 -15.02 -22.87
CA LEU A 369 9.04 -14.32 -23.95
C LEU A 369 10.50 -14.12 -23.55
N SER A 370 11.37 -14.88 -24.20
CA SER A 370 12.81 -14.59 -24.23
C SER A 370 13.01 -13.48 -25.26
N CYS A 371 13.61 -12.36 -24.88
CA CYS A 371 13.70 -11.21 -25.76
C CYS A 371 14.95 -10.34 -25.57
N THR A 372 15.35 -9.74 -26.70
CA THR A 372 16.22 -8.57 -26.75
C THR A 372 15.46 -7.30 -26.38
N ALA A 373 16.16 -6.23 -26.02
CA ALA A 373 15.59 -4.91 -25.79
C ALA A 373 15.33 -4.15 -27.11
N SER A 374 14.68 -4.79 -28.09
CA SER A 374 14.41 -4.21 -29.41
C SER A 374 12.93 -4.28 -29.80
N PRO A 375 12.46 -3.39 -30.70
CA PRO A 375 11.08 -3.43 -31.20
C PRO A 375 10.69 -4.76 -31.86
N ASP A 376 11.68 -5.55 -32.30
CA ASP A 376 11.44 -6.87 -32.89
C ASP A 376 10.79 -7.86 -31.89
N ALA A 377 11.09 -7.74 -30.60
CA ALA A 377 10.48 -8.57 -29.56
C ALA A 377 8.95 -8.40 -29.53
N ALA A 378 8.44 -7.18 -29.72
CA ALA A 378 7.00 -6.92 -29.77
C ALA A 378 6.37 -7.50 -31.05
N ARG A 379 7.09 -7.49 -32.19
CA ARG A 379 6.62 -8.12 -33.44
C ARG A 379 6.52 -9.64 -33.31
N VAL A 380 7.53 -10.28 -32.72
CA VAL A 380 7.52 -11.74 -32.46
C VAL A 380 6.36 -12.11 -31.54
N MET A 381 6.16 -11.33 -30.47
CA MET A 381 5.06 -11.57 -29.53
C MET A 381 3.69 -11.39 -30.19
N LYS A 382 3.50 -10.31 -30.97
CA LYS A 382 2.27 -10.06 -31.72
C LYS A 382 2.00 -11.17 -32.73
N ALA A 383 3.00 -11.60 -33.50
CA ALA A 383 2.84 -12.69 -34.46
C ALA A 383 2.42 -14.00 -33.77
N TYR A 384 2.96 -14.29 -32.59
CA TYR A 384 2.52 -15.45 -31.80
C TYR A 384 1.06 -15.29 -31.36
N ILE A 385 0.73 -14.14 -30.76
CA ILE A 385 -0.62 -13.81 -30.27
C ILE A 385 -1.66 -13.88 -31.39
N ASP A 386 -1.38 -13.35 -32.59
CA ASP A 386 -2.33 -13.37 -33.70
C ASP A 386 -2.63 -14.81 -34.19
N ASN A 387 -1.72 -15.75 -33.95
CA ASN A 387 -1.88 -17.15 -34.33
C ASN A 387 -2.52 -18.02 -33.24
N VAL A 388 -2.50 -17.57 -31.97
CA VAL A 388 -3.12 -18.28 -30.85
C VAL A 388 -4.47 -17.63 -30.57
N ARG A 389 -5.57 -18.38 -30.66
CA ARG A 389 -6.90 -17.86 -30.29
C ARG A 389 -6.88 -17.38 -28.83
N ILE A 390 -6.88 -16.06 -28.64
CA ILE A 390 -6.99 -15.43 -27.32
C ILE A 390 -8.46 -15.46 -26.90
N GLY A 391 -8.73 -16.02 -25.72
CA GLY A 391 -10.07 -16.20 -25.18
C GLY A 391 -10.67 -17.53 -25.63
N GLY A 392 -10.88 -18.44 -24.68
CA GLY A 392 -11.53 -19.75 -24.88
C GLY A 392 -13.03 -19.66 -25.26
N ILE A 393 -13.45 -18.66 -26.02
CA ILE A 393 -14.81 -18.53 -26.56
C ILE A 393 -14.69 -18.49 -28.07
N THR A 394 -15.10 -19.59 -28.69
CA THR A 394 -15.42 -19.63 -30.12
C THR A 394 -16.52 -18.61 -30.40
N ALA A 395 -16.26 -17.65 -31.29
CA ALA A 395 -17.33 -17.22 -32.18
C ALA A 395 -17.74 -18.46 -32.99
N ASP A 396 -19.03 -18.76 -32.97
CA ASP A 396 -19.71 -19.92 -33.58
C ASP A 396 -19.94 -21.13 -32.65
N ALA A 397 -21.00 -21.04 -31.86
CA ALA A 397 -22.02 -22.09 -31.71
C ALA A 397 -23.39 -21.45 -31.43
#